data_AF-A0A537H9T3-F1
#
_entry.id   AF-A0A537H9T3-F1
#
_cell.length_a   1.000
_cell.length_b   1.000
_cell.length_c   1.000
_cell.angle_alpha   90.00
_cell.angle_beta   90.00
_cell.angle_gamma   90.00
#
_symmetry.space_group_name_H-M   'P 1'
#
loop_
_entity.id
_entity.type
_entity.pdbx_description
1 polymer ?
#
loop_
_entity_poly.entity_id
_entity_poly.type
_entity_poly.pdbx_seq_one_letter_code
_entity_poly.pdbx_strand_id
1 'polypeptide(L)'
;MRRIETRIFRIDTEVAEQLDELAQKDKISVNVIANQALRKHVEYDAYAEKFGLVTISKGLLKRFFSLMSDEQARSLGRKSGEHEGVALV
;
A
#
# COMPACT_ATOMS: atom_id res chain seq x y z
N MET A 1 -24.23 8.60 -8.95
CA MET A 1 -24.50 7.56 -7.93
C MET A 1 -23.34 6.57 -7.91
N ARG A 2 -22.81 6.22 -6.73
CA ARG A 2 -21.78 5.18 -6.61
C ARG A 2 -22.47 3.81 -6.75
N ARG A 3 -22.05 2.98 -7.71
CA ARG A 3 -22.58 1.62 -7.85
C ARG A 3 -21.91 0.72 -6.82
N ILE A 4 -22.70 -0.01 -6.04
CA ILE A 4 -22.24 -0.96 -5.02
C ILE A 4 -22.64 -2.36 -5.49
N GLU A 5 -21.69 -3.27 -5.45
CA GLU A 5 -21.88 -4.68 -5.82
C GLU A 5 -21.61 -5.54 -4.59
N THR A 6 -22.46 -6.54 -4.34
CA THR A 6 -22.23 -7.51 -3.26
C THR A 6 -21.52 -8.74 -3.83
N ARG A 7 -20.50 -9.20 -3.11
CA ARG A 7 -19.79 -10.46 -3.37
C ARG A 7 -19.61 -11.20 -2.05
N ILE A 8 -19.73 -12.52 -2.09
CA ILE A 8 -19.58 -13.40 -0.92
C ILE A 8 -18.29 -14.20 -1.11
N PHE A 9 -17.43 -14.16 -0.11
CA PHE A 9 -16.15 -14.86 -0.10
C PHE A 9 -16.07 -15.79 1.10
N ARG A 10 -15.37 -16.91 0.94
CA ARG A 10 -14.91 -17.73 2.07
C ARG A 10 -13.52 -17.26 2.45
N ILE A 11 -13.27 -17.13 3.74
CA ILE A 11 -11.97 -16.76 4.30
C ILE A 11 -11.64 -17.75 5.43
N ASP A 12 -10.36 -17.90 5.73
CA ASP A 12 -9.92 -18.74 6.84
C ASP A 12 -10.46 -18.21 8.16
N THR A 13 -10.80 -19.13 9.07
CA THR A 13 -11.40 -18.80 10.37
C THR A 13 -10.53 -17.86 11.18
N GLU A 14 -9.21 -18.09 11.22
CA GLU A 14 -8.25 -17.23 11.92
C GLU A 14 -8.26 -15.79 11.38
N VAL A 15 -8.40 -15.62 10.06
CA VAL A 15 -8.48 -14.30 9.43
C VAL A 15 -9.81 -13.62 9.76
N ALA A 16 -10.91 -14.37 9.78
CA ALA A 16 -12.21 -13.84 10.17
C ALA A 16 -12.20 -13.31 11.62
N GLU A 17 -11.62 -14.07 12.55
CA GLU A 17 -11.48 -13.68 13.96
C GLU A 17 -10.65 -12.40 14.10
N GLN A 18 -9.50 -12.30 13.41
CA GLN A 18 -8.67 -11.09 13.42
C GLN A 18 -9.38 -9.87 12.82
N LEU A 19 -10.19 -10.07 11.77
CA LEU A 19 -10.99 -9.00 11.19
C LEU A 19 -12.07 -8.50 12.16
N ASP A 20 -12.69 -9.39 12.91
CA ASP A 20 -13.67 -9.04 13.95
C ASP A 20 -13.01 -8.24 15.08
N GLU A 21 -11.82 -8.64 15.55
CA GLU A 21 -11.06 -7.89 16.55
C GLU A 21 -10.69 -6.48 16.07
N LEU A 22 -10.21 -6.34 14.84
CA LEU A 22 -9.87 -5.05 14.23
C LEU A 22 -11.11 -4.17 14.08
N ALA A 23 -12.22 -4.74 13.60
CA ALA A 23 -13.49 -4.05 13.44
C ALA A 23 -14.01 -3.49 14.78
N GLN A 24 -13.93 -4.30 15.85
CA GLN A 24 -14.30 -3.87 17.20
C GLN A 24 -13.39 -2.75 17.72
N LYS A 25 -12.07 -2.92 17.59
CA LYS A 25 -11.08 -1.93 18.04
C LYS A 25 -11.28 -0.58 17.37
N ASP A 26 -11.49 -0.58 16.06
CA ASP A 26 -11.61 0.62 15.25
C ASP A 26 -13.06 1.14 15.14
N LYS A 27 -14.02 0.45 15.77
CA LYS A 27 -15.46 0.74 15.75
C LYS A 27 -16.03 0.89 14.33
N ILE A 28 -15.58 0.02 13.43
CA ILE A 28 -16.04 -0.07 12.04
C ILE A 28 -16.55 -1.48 11.76
N SER A 29 -17.22 -1.70 10.62
CA SER A 29 -17.62 -3.05 10.23
C SER A 29 -16.48 -3.77 9.51
N VAL A 30 -16.48 -5.11 9.57
CA VAL A 30 -15.59 -5.95 8.76
C VAL A 30 -15.69 -5.61 7.27
N ASN A 31 -16.89 -5.25 6.79
CA ASN A 31 -17.08 -4.81 5.41
C ASN A 31 -16.30 -3.53 5.07
N VAL A 32 -16.12 -2.60 6.00
CA VAL A 32 -15.29 -1.41 5.77
C VAL A 32 -13.83 -1.82 5.59
N ILE A 33 -13.33 -2.69 6.46
CA ILE A 33 -11.95 -3.21 6.40
C ILE A 33 -11.73 -3.97 5.08
N ALA A 34 -12.64 -4.89 4.74
CA ALA A 34 -12.57 -5.67 3.50
C ALA A 34 -12.58 -4.76 2.27
N ASN A 35 -13.45 -3.74 2.22
CA ASN A 35 -13.47 -2.79 1.11
C ASN A 35 -12.19 -1.96 1.00
N GLN A 36 -11.57 -1.57 2.13
CA GLN A 36 -10.30 -0.85 2.13
C GLN A 36 -9.16 -1.74 1.63
N ALA A 37 -9.09 -2.98 2.11
CA ALA A 37 -8.08 -3.96 1.70
C ALA A 37 -8.19 -4.31 0.21
N LEU A 38 -9.40 -4.63 -0.27
CA LEU A 38 -9.65 -4.92 -1.68
C LEU A 38 -9.34 -3.72 -2.58
N ARG A 39 -9.68 -2.50 -2.15
CA ARG A 39 -9.32 -1.29 -2.89
C ARG A 39 -7.80 -1.11 -2.96
N LYS A 40 -7.10 -1.22 -1.82
CA LYS A 40 -5.64 -1.13 -1.79
C LYS A 40 -5.01 -2.17 -2.71
N HIS A 41 -5.54 -3.39 -2.73
CA HIS A 41 -5.01 -4.44 -3.59
C HIS A 41 -5.14 -4.10 -5.08
N VAL A 42 -6.33 -3.65 -5.51
CA VAL A 42 -6.60 -3.31 -6.92
C VAL A 42 -5.88 -2.04 -7.36
N GLU A 43 -5.83 -1.02 -6.49
CA GLU A 43 -5.26 0.28 -6.84
C GLU A 43 -3.74 0.33 -6.69
N TYR A 44 -3.17 -0.47 -5.79
CA TYR A 44 -1.75 -0.40 -5.44
C TYR A 44 -1.06 -1.75 -5.52
N ASP A 45 -1.44 -2.75 -4.71
CA ASP A 45 -0.61 -3.95 -4.54
C ASP A 45 -0.42 -4.71 -5.86
N ALA A 46 -1.47 -4.83 -6.68
CA ALA A 46 -1.41 -5.47 -8.00
C ALA A 46 -0.47 -4.75 -8.99
N TYR A 47 -0.29 -3.44 -8.86
CA TYR A 47 0.66 -2.66 -9.67
C TYR A 47 2.05 -2.65 -9.04
N ALA A 48 2.14 -2.50 -7.73
CA ALA A 48 3.38 -2.44 -6.97
C ALA A 48 4.25 -3.68 -7.19
N GLU A 49 3.64 -4.87 -7.22
CA GLU A 49 4.33 -6.13 -7.51
C GLU A 49 4.93 -6.14 -8.94
N LYS A 50 4.23 -5.55 -9.91
CA LYS A 50 4.70 -5.42 -11.30
C LYS A 50 5.84 -4.41 -11.45
N PHE A 51 5.85 -3.36 -10.64
CA PHE A 51 6.85 -2.28 -10.70
C PHE A 51 8.01 -2.46 -9.71
N GLY A 52 8.09 -3.61 -9.01
CA GLY A 52 9.17 -3.90 -8.07
C GLY A 52 9.17 -2.99 -6.83
N LEU A 53 8.02 -2.42 -6.46
CA LEU A 53 7.90 -1.52 -5.32
C LEU A 53 7.87 -2.32 -4.01
N VAL A 54 8.61 -1.84 -3.01
CA VAL A 54 8.65 -2.45 -1.67
C VAL A 54 8.00 -1.53 -0.63
N THR A 55 7.26 -2.13 0.30
CA THR A 55 6.73 -1.38 1.45
C THR A 55 7.81 -1.21 2.50
N ILE A 56 8.13 0.04 2.86
CA ILE A 56 9.08 0.38 3.93
C ILE A 56 8.42 1.29 4.97
N SER A 57 8.86 1.19 6.23
CA SER A 57 8.33 2.07 7.28
C SER A 57 8.80 3.51 7.06
N LYS A 58 7.94 4.48 7.38
CA LYS A 58 8.28 5.91 7.30
C LYS A 58 9.54 6.25 8.11
N GLY A 59 9.71 5.60 9.27
CA GLY A 59 10.89 5.79 10.12
C GLY A 59 12.18 5.30 9.45
N LEU A 60 12.15 4.13 8.80
CA LEU A 60 13.29 3.60 8.07
C LEU A 60 13.65 4.50 6.89
N LEU A 61 12.65 4.94 6.12
CA LEU A 61 12.87 5.84 4.98
C LEU A 61 13.50 7.17 5.42
N LYS A 62 13.00 7.79 6.49
CA LYS A 62 13.61 8.99 7.07
C LYS A 62 15.07 8.76 7.48
N ARG A 63 15.36 7.61 8.07
CA ARG A 63 16.72 7.27 8.49
C ARG A 63 17.65 7.12 7.28
N PHE A 64 17.22 6.46 6.22
CA PHE A 64 17.99 6.39 4.98
C PHE A 64 18.27 7.77 4.39
N PHE A 65 17.27 8.65 4.33
CA PHE A 65 17.50 10.02 3.86
C PHE A 65 18.44 10.82 4.76
N SER A 66 18.38 10.64 6.08
CA SER A 66 19.29 11.33 7.01
C SER A 66 20.76 10.91 6.89
N LEU A 67 21.02 9.73 6.32
CA LEU A 67 22.37 9.21 6.08
C LEU A 67 22.92 9.63 4.71
N MET A 68 22.09 10.23 3.86
CA MET A 68 22.45 10.64 2.51
C MET A 68 22.97 12.07 2.51
N SER A 69 24.06 12.33 1.78
CA SER A 69 24.49 13.72 1.55
C SER A 69 23.58 14.41 0.52
N ASP A 70 23.53 15.74 0.56
CA ASP A 70 22.78 16.53 -0.43
C ASP A 70 23.18 16.20 -1.88
N GLU A 71 24.45 15.88 -2.11
CA GLU A 71 24.95 15.49 -3.43
C GLU A 71 24.41 14.12 -3.87
N GLN A 72 24.41 13.13 -2.98
CA GLN A 72 23.85 11.82 -3.24
C GLN A 72 22.35 11.91 -3.50
N ALA A 73 21.63 12.74 -2.74
CA ALA A 73 20.19 12.97 -2.94
C ALA A 73 19.90 13.61 -4.30
N ARG A 74 20.69 14.63 -4.70
CA ARG A 74 20.56 15.26 -6.03
C ARG A 74 20.87 14.29 -7.17
N SER A 75 21.91 13.47 -7.01
CA SER A 75 22.28 12.46 -8.02
C SER A 75 21.18 11.41 -8.19
N LEU A 76 20.64 10.91 -7.08
CA LEU A 76 19.54 9.94 -7.08
C LEU A 76 18.30 10.52 -7.77
N GLY A 77 17.89 11.74 -7.43
CA GLY A 77 16.73 12.38 -8.02
C GLY A 77 16.83 12.56 -9.54
N ARG A 78 18.01 12.94 -10.07
CA ARG A 78 18.22 13.05 -11.53
C ARG A 78 18.12 11.69 -12.21
N LYS A 79 18.80 10.67 -11.69
CA LYS A 79 18.79 9.31 -12.26
C LYS A 79 17.40 8.70 -12.26
N SER A 80 16.64 8.83 -11.17
CA SER A 80 15.25 8.36 -11.12
C SER A 80 14.34 9.12 -12.10
N GLY A 81 14.53 10.43 -12.25
CA GLY A 81 13.78 11.23 -13.23
C GLY A 81 14.05 10.83 -14.68
N GLU A 82 15.29 10.47 -15.01
CA GLU A 82 15.72 10.07 -16.37
C GLU A 82 15.30 8.63 -16.73
N HIS A 83 15.22 7.72 -15.76
CA HIS A 83 14.99 6.29 -16.02
C HIS A 83 13.61 5.75 -15.58
N GLU A 84 13.02 6.24 -14.49
CA GLU A 84 11.80 5.67 -13.89
C GLU A 84 10.54 6.47 -14.24
N GLY A 85 10.67 7.78 -14.52
CA GLY A 85 9.53 8.65 -14.87
C GLY A 85 8.77 8.22 -16.13
N VAL A 86 9.39 7.46 -17.03
CA VAL A 86 8.80 6.96 -18.28
C VAL A 86 8.02 5.65 -18.06
N ALA A 87 8.28 4.90 -16.99
CA ALA A 87 7.62 3.63 -16.71
C ALA A 87 6.26 3.79 -15.99
N LEU A 88 5.96 5.00 -15.50
CA LEU A 88 4.74 5.34 -14.74
C LEU A 88 3.75 6.21 -15.55
N VAL A 89 4.01 6.47 -16.83
CA VAL A 89 3.13 7.20 -17.77
C VAL A 89 2.53 6.25 -18.80
#